data_AF-A0A2W5KQG1-F1
#
_entry.id   AF-A0A2W5KQG1-F1
#
_cell.length_a   1.000
_cell.length_b   1.000
_cell.length_c   1.000
_cell.angle_alpha   90.00
_cell.angle_beta   90.00
_cell.angle_gamma   90.00
#
_symmetry.space_group_name_H-M   'P 1'
#
loop_
_entity.id
_entity.type
_entity.pdbx_description
1 polymer ?
#
loop_
_entity_poly.entity_id
_entity_poly.type
_entity_poly.pdbx_seq_one_letter_code
_entity_poly.pdbx_strand_id
1 'polypeptide(L)'
;MSVAATRRQYARDIGTVGEIVGLRRETADSAIEVGNLRARVTGFRPEELASGVDQGARKVILLAEDVERAVALGLWPATEGGGPAIVKNDRIVVRGAPLNVEAIDDSTRRLGGVLMAYEITATGY
;
A
#
# COMPACT_ATOMS: atom_id res chain seq x y z
N MET A 1 -0.97 -4.55 -25.73
CA MET A 1 -1.21 -3.40 -24.82
C MET A 1 0.11 -3.12 -24.11
N SER A 2 0.60 -1.88 -24.06
CA SER A 2 1.91 -1.57 -23.43
C SER A 2 1.83 -1.59 -21.90
N VAL A 3 2.93 -1.88 -21.22
CA VAL A 3 3.01 -1.87 -19.74
C VAL A 3 2.53 -0.52 -19.18
N ALA A 4 2.93 0.59 -19.81
CA ALA A 4 2.48 1.92 -19.43
C ALA A 4 0.96 2.14 -19.61
N ALA A 5 0.37 1.62 -20.69
CA ALA A 5 -1.07 1.70 -20.90
C ALA A 5 -1.83 0.88 -19.84
N THR A 6 -1.33 -0.32 -19.53
CA THR A 6 -1.90 -1.15 -18.47
C THR A 6 -1.77 -0.48 -17.10
N ARG A 7 -0.64 0.16 -16.81
CA ARG A 7 -0.42 0.91 -15.54
C ARG A 7 -1.41 2.04 -15.37
N ARG A 8 -1.63 2.83 -16.43
CA ARG A 8 -2.64 3.89 -16.42
C ARG A 8 -4.06 3.35 -16.27
N GLN A 9 -4.39 2.23 -16.91
CA GLN A 9 -5.71 1.61 -16.76
C GLN A 9 -5.92 1.12 -15.33
N TYR A 10 -4.94 0.41 -14.77
CA TYR A 10 -4.98 -0.08 -13.40
C TYR A 10 -5.16 1.04 -12.37
N ALA A 11 -4.47 2.17 -12.56
CA ALA A 11 -4.63 3.35 -11.72
C ALA A 11 -6.04 3.98 -11.83
N ARG A 12 -6.67 3.96 -13.01
CA ARG A 12 -8.06 4.39 -13.20
C ARG A 12 -9.04 3.44 -12.51
N ASP A 13 -8.80 2.14 -12.63
CA ASP A 13 -9.66 1.11 -12.04
C ASP A 13 -9.66 1.25 -10.52
N ILE A 14 -8.48 1.33 -9.88
CA ILE A 14 -8.38 1.62 -8.43
C ILE A 14 -9.01 2.97 -8.09
N GLY A 15 -8.83 4.00 -8.92
CA GLY A 15 -9.47 5.29 -8.69
C GLY A 15 -11.01 5.24 -8.73
N THR A 16 -11.60 4.24 -9.39
CA THR A 16 -13.05 4.08 -9.52
C THR A 16 -13.65 3.22 -8.40
N VAL A 17 -12.96 2.15 -8.00
CA VAL A 17 -13.50 1.17 -7.02
C VAL A 17 -12.79 1.20 -5.66
N GLY A 18 -11.73 2.01 -5.54
CA GLY A 18 -10.92 2.13 -4.33
C GLY A 18 -11.38 3.27 -3.42
N GLU A 19 -10.59 3.48 -2.37
CA GLU A 19 -10.72 4.59 -1.43
C GLU A 19 -9.36 5.27 -1.22
N ILE A 20 -9.41 6.46 -0.63
CA ILE A 20 -8.22 7.23 -0.28
C ILE A 20 -7.72 6.80 1.11
N VAL A 21 -6.43 6.53 1.21
CA VAL A 21 -5.75 6.20 2.46
C VAL A 21 -4.59 7.16 2.71
N GLY A 22 -4.21 7.25 3.98
CA GLY A 22 -2.94 7.84 4.39
C GLY A 22 -1.88 6.79 4.63
N LEU A 23 -0.62 7.20 4.56
CA LEU A 23 0.54 6.41 4.92
C LEU A 23 1.36 7.21 5.94
N ARG A 24 1.75 6.57 7.03
CA ARG A 24 2.45 7.19 8.14
C ARG A 24 3.63 6.33 8.58
N ARG A 25 4.80 6.93 8.77
CA ARG A 25 5.98 6.28 9.37
C ARG A 25 6.39 7.03 10.61
N GLU A 26 6.43 6.33 11.74
CA GLU A 26 7.00 6.86 12.98
C GLU A 26 8.53 6.80 12.89
N THR A 27 9.19 7.88 13.28
CA THR A 27 10.65 7.96 13.48
C THR A 27 10.92 8.30 14.94
N ALA A 28 12.18 8.29 15.37
CA ALA A 28 12.53 8.59 16.76
C ALA A 28 12.03 9.97 17.23
N ASP A 29 12.05 10.96 16.32
CA ASP A 29 11.81 12.37 16.67
C ASP A 29 10.56 12.97 16.02
N SER A 30 9.92 12.27 15.07
CA SER A 30 8.78 12.79 14.30
C SER A 30 7.97 11.70 13.60
N ALA A 31 6.81 12.06 13.05
CA ALA A 31 6.05 11.21 12.13
C ALA A 31 6.08 11.83 10.73
N ILE A 32 6.37 11.00 9.73
CA ILE A 32 6.23 11.35 8.31
C ILE A 32 4.86 10.87 7.86
N GLU A 33 4.05 11.76 7.29
CA GLU A 33 2.69 11.44 6.84
C GLU A 33 2.45 11.88 5.40
N VAL A 34 1.84 11.00 4.61
CA VAL A 34 1.39 11.26 3.25
C VAL A 34 -0.06 10.84 3.13
N GLY A 35 -0.93 11.79 2.76
CA GLY A 35 -2.33 11.53 2.47
C GLY A 35 -2.58 11.28 0.98
N ASN A 36 -3.86 11.10 0.63
CA ASN A 36 -4.33 11.07 -0.76
C ASN A 36 -3.76 9.95 -1.63
N LEU A 37 -3.44 8.80 -1.03
CA LEU A 37 -2.99 7.63 -1.76
C LEU A 37 -4.18 6.74 -2.13
N ARG A 38 -4.25 6.32 -3.40
CA ARG A 38 -5.34 5.46 -3.87
C ARG A 38 -5.07 4.02 -3.49
N ALA A 39 -6.02 3.40 -2.81
CA ALA A 39 -5.94 1.99 -2.44
C ALA A 39 -7.28 1.29 -2.62
N ARG A 40 -7.25 -0.04 -2.70
CA ARG A 40 -8.43 -0.86 -2.48
C ARG A 40 -8.26 -1.59 -1.15
N VAL A 41 -9.13 -1.29 -0.19
CA VAL A 41 -9.13 -1.94 1.13
C VAL A 41 -10.20 -3.02 1.14
N THR A 42 -9.82 -4.25 1.45
CA THR A 42 -10.74 -5.39 1.57
C THR A 42 -10.45 -6.20 2.83
N GLY A 43 -11.42 -6.99 3.26
CA GLY A 43 -11.14 -8.11 4.16
C GLY A 43 -10.40 -9.22 3.42
N PHE A 44 -9.91 -10.19 4.19
CA PHE A 44 -9.46 -11.47 3.67
C PHE A 44 -10.67 -12.38 3.38
N ARG A 45 -10.56 -13.21 2.35
CA ARG A 45 -11.55 -14.25 2.09
C ARG A 45 -11.51 -15.31 3.20
N PRO A 46 -12.61 -16.04 3.46
CA PRO A 46 -12.63 -17.10 4.48
C PRO A 46 -11.49 -18.12 4.32
N GLU A 47 -11.12 -18.44 3.08
CA GLU A 47 -10.02 -19.35 2.75
C GLU A 47 -8.64 -18.80 3.18
N GLU A 48 -8.46 -17.48 3.13
CA GLU A 48 -7.22 -16.80 3.53
C GLU A 48 -7.12 -16.66 5.05
N LEU A 49 -8.25 -16.64 5.78
CA LEU A 49 -8.29 -16.62 7.25
C LEU A 49 -7.81 -17.96 7.86
N ALA A 50 -7.98 -19.08 7.14
CA ALA A 50 -7.51 -20.39 7.59
C ALA A 50 -5.97 -20.49 7.68
N SER A 51 -5.23 -19.56 7.07
CA SER A 51 -3.76 -19.52 7.09
C SER A 51 -3.18 -18.72 8.28
N GLY A 52 -3.96 -18.51 9.35
CA GLY A 52 -3.49 -17.79 10.54
C GLY A 52 -3.51 -16.26 10.39
N VAL A 53 -4.27 -15.74 9.44
CA VAL A 53 -4.54 -14.30 9.31
C VAL A 53 -5.61 -13.92 10.33
N ASP A 54 -5.33 -12.90 11.14
CA ASP A 54 -6.28 -12.37 12.11
C ASP A 54 -7.55 -11.86 11.40
N GLN A 55 -8.74 -12.17 11.94
CA GLN A 55 -10.02 -11.65 11.43
C GLN A 55 -10.08 -10.11 11.46
N GLY A 56 -9.29 -9.47 12.33
CA GLY A 56 -9.11 -8.02 12.38
C GLY A 56 -8.25 -7.45 11.24
N ALA A 57 -7.51 -8.29 10.52
CA ALA A 57 -6.62 -7.85 9.46
C ALA A 57 -7.38 -7.36 8.22
N ARG A 58 -6.73 -6.47 7.48
CA ARG A 58 -7.19 -5.90 6.21
C ARG A 58 -6.13 -6.13 5.17
N LYS A 59 -6.60 -6.48 3.97
CA LYS A 59 -5.78 -6.49 2.76
C LYS A 59 -5.90 -5.13 2.10
N VAL A 60 -4.79 -4.44 1.95
CA VAL A 60 -4.71 -3.11 1.33
C VAL A 60 -3.91 -3.24 0.04
N ILE A 61 -4.58 -3.03 -1.10
CA ILE A 61 -3.93 -2.96 -2.40
C ILE A 61 -3.65 -1.49 -2.69
N LEU A 62 -2.44 -1.03 -2.40
CA LEU A 62 -2.05 0.38 -2.47
C LEU A 62 -1.35 0.69 -3.80
N LEU A 63 -1.79 1.71 -4.52
CA LEU A 63 -1.24 2.03 -5.84
C LEU A 63 0.22 2.48 -5.74
N ALA A 64 1.11 1.79 -6.47
CA ALA A 64 2.54 2.07 -6.40
C ALA A 64 2.91 3.43 -6.98
N GLU A 65 2.17 3.88 -8.01
CA GLU A 65 2.40 5.19 -8.64
C GLU A 65 2.25 6.35 -7.65
N ASP A 66 1.29 6.27 -6.71
CA ASP A 66 1.07 7.33 -5.73
C ASP A 66 2.21 7.39 -4.70
N VAL A 67 2.73 6.22 -4.31
CA VAL A 67 3.89 6.10 -3.41
C VAL A 67 5.16 6.60 -4.10
N GLU A 68 5.41 6.16 -5.34
CA GLU A 68 6.54 6.61 -6.16
C GLU A 68 6.52 8.14 -6.34
N ARG A 69 5.33 8.73 -6.55
CA ARG A 69 5.17 10.17 -6.65
C ARG A 69 5.47 10.87 -5.33
N ALA A 70 5.00 10.34 -4.21
CA ALA A 70 5.31 10.89 -2.90
C ALA A 70 6.83 10.87 -2.61
N VAL A 71 7.51 9.78 -2.98
CA VAL A 71 8.97 9.68 -2.90
C VAL A 71 9.67 10.69 -3.80
N ALA A 72 9.24 10.81 -5.06
CA ALA A 72 9.82 11.77 -6.00
C ALA A 72 9.65 13.23 -5.56
N LEU A 73 8.59 13.54 -4.81
CA LEU A 73 8.34 14.86 -4.23
C LEU A 73 9.03 15.07 -2.87
N GLY A 74 9.75 14.07 -2.35
CA GLY A 74 10.40 14.14 -1.02
C GLY A 74 9.43 14.09 0.17
N LEU A 75 8.17 13.68 -0.07
CA LEU A 75 7.15 13.56 0.97
C LEU A 75 7.19 12.20 1.67
N TRP A 76 7.77 11.19 1.03
CA TRP A 76 7.97 9.86 1.59
C TRP A 76 9.42 9.40 1.41
N PRO A 77 10.03 8.74 2.41
CA PRO A 77 11.39 8.22 2.28
C PRO A 77 11.47 7.16 1.17
N ALA A 78 12.50 7.27 0.34
CA ALA A 78 12.93 6.16 -0.51
C ALA A 78 13.52 5.04 0.36
N THR A 79 13.41 3.79 -0.09
CA THR A 79 14.05 2.67 0.61
C THR A 79 15.50 2.55 0.19
N GLU A 80 16.38 2.50 1.19
CA GLU A 80 17.80 2.22 1.00
C GLU A 80 17.99 0.80 0.45
N GLY A 81 18.85 0.64 -0.55
CA GLY A 81 19.19 -0.68 -1.11
C GLY A 81 18.14 -1.31 -2.05
N GLY A 82 17.12 -0.56 -2.49
CA GLY A 82 16.19 -1.00 -3.54
C GLY A 82 15.03 -1.89 -3.07
N GLY A 83 14.80 -1.97 -1.76
CA GLY A 83 13.61 -2.62 -1.19
C GLY A 83 12.31 -1.82 -1.40
N PRO A 84 11.16 -2.35 -0.93
CA PRO A 84 9.88 -1.65 -1.03
C PRO A 84 9.88 -0.36 -0.19
N ALA A 85 9.33 0.74 -0.75
CA ALA A 85 9.20 2.05 -0.08
C ALA A 85 8.42 1.98 1.26
N ILE A 86 7.57 0.97 1.40
CA ILE A 86 6.74 0.69 2.56
C ILE A 86 7.36 -0.48 3.31
N VAL A 87 7.50 -0.33 4.62
CA VAL A 87 8.16 -1.31 5.49
C VAL A 87 7.22 -1.73 6.63
N LYS A 88 7.59 -2.82 7.30
CA LYS A 88 6.87 -3.28 8.49
C LYS A 88 6.85 -2.18 9.56
N ASN A 89 5.74 -2.07 10.29
CA ASN A 89 5.44 -1.02 11.28
C ASN A 89 5.14 0.37 10.72
N ASP A 90 5.17 0.56 9.40
CA ASP A 90 4.45 1.70 8.81
C ASP A 90 2.96 1.56 9.14
N ARG A 91 2.21 2.66 9.03
CA ARG A 91 0.78 2.71 9.28
C ARG A 91 0.02 3.11 8.03
N ILE A 92 -0.99 2.33 7.69
CA ILE A 92 -2.01 2.72 6.71
C ILE A 92 -3.18 3.34 7.47
N VAL A 93 -3.47 4.61 7.19
CA VAL A 93 -4.61 5.31 7.79
C VAL A 93 -5.81 5.15 6.86
N VAL A 94 -6.76 4.31 7.25
CA VAL A 94 -8.00 4.06 6.51
C VAL A 94 -9.15 4.72 7.24
N ARG A 95 -9.80 5.71 6.61
CA ARG A 95 -10.95 6.44 7.20
C ARG A 95 -10.66 7.00 8.60
N GLY A 96 -9.44 7.51 8.80
CA GLY A 96 -8.97 8.05 10.08
C GLY A 96 -8.49 7.01 11.10
N ALA A 97 -8.65 5.72 10.83
CA ALA A 97 -8.15 4.65 11.69
C ALA A 97 -6.76 4.17 11.23
N PRO A 98 -5.72 4.26 12.08
CA PRO A 98 -4.40 3.74 11.76
C PRO A 98 -4.37 2.22 11.87
N LEU A 99 -3.87 1.54 10.83
CA LEU A 99 -3.61 0.11 10.79
C LEU A 99 -2.11 -0.12 10.65
N ASN A 100 -1.52 -0.97 11.49
CA ASN A 100 -0.11 -1.32 11.41
C ASN A 100 0.14 -2.28 10.24
N VAL A 101 1.18 -1.99 9.46
CA VAL A 101 1.65 -2.86 8.38
C VAL A 101 2.40 -4.05 8.97
N GLU A 102 1.88 -5.25 8.74
CA GLU A 102 2.47 -6.51 9.20
C GLU A 102 3.28 -7.21 8.12
N ALA A 103 2.80 -7.17 6.88
CA ALA A 103 3.45 -7.77 5.73
C ALA A 103 3.21 -6.95 4.46
N ILE A 104 4.22 -6.96 3.57
CA ILE A 104 4.20 -6.29 2.27
C ILE A 104 4.60 -7.29 1.21
N ASP A 105 3.80 -7.39 0.16
CA ASP A 105 4.10 -8.09 -1.07
C ASP A 105 4.14 -7.07 -2.22
N ASP A 106 5.35 -6.85 -2.73
CA ASP A 106 5.61 -6.01 -3.89
C ASP A 106 5.94 -6.84 -5.15
N SER A 107 5.75 -8.15 -5.11
CA SER A 107 6.09 -9.08 -6.19
C SER A 107 4.86 -9.47 -7.00
N THR A 108 3.74 -9.76 -6.33
CA THR A 108 2.51 -10.28 -6.96
C THR A 108 1.87 -9.32 -7.97
N ARG A 109 1.94 -8.01 -7.73
CA ARG A 109 1.33 -7.00 -8.60
C ARG A 109 2.36 -6.28 -9.47
N ARG A 110 3.22 -7.06 -10.12
CA ARG A 110 4.14 -6.58 -11.16
C ARG A 110 3.69 -7.01 -12.55
N LEU A 111 3.86 -6.13 -13.53
CA LEU A 111 3.68 -6.45 -14.94
C LEU A 111 4.91 -6.04 -15.73
N GLY A 112 5.61 -7.00 -16.34
CA GLY A 112 6.85 -6.74 -17.05
C GLY A 112 7.92 -6.09 -16.16
N GLY A 113 8.00 -6.50 -14.88
CA GLY A 113 8.92 -5.94 -13.88
C GLY A 113 8.46 -4.63 -13.22
N VAL A 114 7.46 -3.95 -13.78
CA VAL A 114 6.94 -2.68 -13.25
C VAL A 114 5.93 -2.95 -12.13
N LEU A 115 6.15 -2.32 -10.98
CA LEU A 115 5.24 -2.41 -9.84
C LEU A 115 3.96 -1.61 -10.09
N MET A 116 2.83 -2.27 -9.95
CA MET A 116 1.51 -1.69 -10.18
C MET A 116 0.89 -1.25 -8.86
N ALA A 117 0.98 -2.09 -7.84
CA ALA A 117 0.50 -1.82 -6.49
C ALA A 117 1.24 -2.69 -5.47
N TYR A 118 1.27 -2.27 -4.22
CA TYR A 118 1.65 -3.10 -3.08
C TYR A 118 0.43 -3.89 -2.61
N GLU A 119 0.60 -5.17 -2.28
CA GLU A 119 -0.36 -5.88 -1.43
C GLU A 119 0.13 -5.86 0.01
N ILE A 120 -0.67 -5.26 0.89
CA ILE A 120 -0.30 -5.04 2.28
C ILE A 120 -1.28 -5.78 3.17
N THR A 121 -0.75 -6.51 4.15
CA THR A 121 -1.55 -6.99 5.28
C THR A 121 -1.38 -5.98 6.42
N ALA A 122 -2.48 -5.36 6.84
CA ALA A 122 -2.48 -4.40 7.92
C ALA A 122 -3.50 -4.77 9.00
N THR A 123 -3.14 -4.60 10.27
CA THR A 123 -3.98 -4.92 11.43
C THR A 123 -4.28 -3.66 12.23
N GLY A 124 -5.52 -3.54 12.71
CA GLY A 124 -5.93 -2.48 13.62
C GLY A 124 -6.02 -3.00 15.05
N TYR A 125 -5.83 -2.11 16.02
CA TYR A 125 -6.17 -2.35 17.42
C TYR A 125 -7.66 -2.12 17.67
#